data_AF-A0A4C1X2F8-F1
#
_entry.id   AF-A0A4C1X2F8-F1
#
_cell.length_a   1.000
_cell.length_b   1.000
_cell.length_c   1.000
_cell.angle_alpha   90.00
_cell.angle_beta   90.00
_cell.angle_gamma   90.00
#
_symmetry.space_group_name_H-M   'P 1'
#
loop_
_entity.id
_entity.type
_entity.pdbx_description
1 polymer ?
#
loop_
_entity_poly.entity_id
_entity_poly.type
_entity_poly.pdbx_seq_one_letter_code
_entity_poly.pdbx_strand_id
1 'polypeptide(L)'
;MLFYTKENSSSQKNYWPCQKATSMECVLILVGVLWGVTNPFLKRGTRGLTAVKAKSKFGQLKGELGVLANWKYLCPWLVNQCGSVLYVGAVRQARLSLAAPLANALAFAVTAVTGHWLGERPLGSGPLLGILLIVAGTSLCYLDSN
;
A
#
# COMPACT_ATOMS: atom_id res chain seq x y z
N MET A 1 38.39 -14.02 3.28
CA MET A 1 38.31 -14.97 2.14
C MET A 1 37.17 -15.94 2.47
N LEU A 2 35.95 -15.58 2.04
CA LEU A 2 35.21 -16.22 0.95
C LEU A 2 34.63 -17.59 1.33
N PHE A 3 33.41 -17.55 1.86
CA PHE A 3 32.43 -18.62 1.67
C PHE A 3 31.17 -18.02 1.05
N TYR A 4 31.28 -17.65 -0.23
CA TYR A 4 30.12 -17.51 -1.12
C TYR A 4 30.13 -18.76 -1.99
N THR A 5 29.41 -19.80 -1.55
CA THR A 5 29.32 -21.05 -2.30
C THR A 5 28.46 -20.82 -3.54
N LYS A 6 29.16 -20.88 -4.67
CA LYS A 6 28.69 -21.18 -6.02
C LYS A 6 27.52 -22.18 -5.98
N GLU A 7 26.31 -21.75 -6.34
CA GLU A 7 25.24 -22.66 -6.72
C GLU A 7 24.79 -22.39 -8.17
N ASN A 8 25.45 -23.17 -9.02
CA ASN A 8 25.02 -23.76 -10.29
C ASN A 8 24.29 -22.91 -11.35
N SER A 9 25.14 -22.42 -12.24
CA SER A 9 24.95 -21.74 -13.51
C SER A 9 24.33 -22.61 -14.63
N SER A 10 23.10 -23.12 -14.50
CA SER A 10 22.48 -23.88 -15.62
C SER A 10 20.94 -23.96 -15.69
N SER A 11 20.18 -23.23 -14.87
CA SER A 11 18.71 -23.12 -14.99
C SER A 11 18.14 -21.68 -14.95
N GLN A 12 18.99 -20.69 -15.19
CA GLN A 12 18.60 -19.26 -15.25
C GLN A 12 18.89 -18.66 -16.64
N LYS A 13 18.70 -19.46 -17.70
CA LYS A 13 18.74 -18.98 -19.08
C LYS A 13 17.43 -19.40 -19.74
N ASN A 14 16.68 -18.41 -20.24
CA ASN A 14 15.42 -18.52 -21.00
C ASN A 14 14.20 -18.76 -20.07
N TYR A 15 13.36 -17.80 -19.66
CA TYR A 15 12.78 -16.65 -20.36
C TYR A 15 12.44 -15.54 -19.36
N TRP A 16 12.95 -14.31 -19.55
CA TRP A 16 12.04 -13.16 -19.57
C TRP A 16 12.65 -11.97 -20.33
N PRO A 17 12.31 -11.77 -21.61
CA PRO A 17 12.84 -10.69 -22.40
C PRO A 17 12.05 -9.42 -22.06
N CYS A 18 12.67 -8.39 -21.50
CA CYS A 18 12.29 -6.96 -21.57
C CYS A 18 10.85 -6.48 -21.21
N GLN A 19 9.86 -7.36 -20.97
CA GLN A 19 8.43 -7.04 -20.87
C GLN A 19 7.91 -7.00 -19.41
N LYS A 20 8.70 -7.45 -18.41
CA LYS A 20 8.23 -7.61 -17.00
C LYS A 20 8.54 -6.39 -16.15
N ALA A 21 9.60 -5.65 -16.49
CA ALA A 21 10.00 -4.48 -15.71
C ALA A 21 8.84 -3.47 -15.62
N THR A 22 8.15 -3.21 -16.74
CA THR A 22 6.97 -2.34 -16.81
C THR A 22 5.75 -2.90 -16.06
N SER A 23 5.57 -4.23 -16.03
CA SER A 23 4.37 -4.84 -15.44
C SER A 23 4.27 -4.68 -13.91
N MET A 24 5.41 -4.64 -13.20
CA MET A 24 5.41 -4.61 -11.73
C MET A 24 5.17 -3.21 -11.17
N GLU A 25 5.58 -2.18 -11.88
CA GLU A 25 5.28 -0.78 -11.54
C GLU A 25 3.77 -0.53 -11.62
N CYS A 26 3.10 -1.06 -12.64
CA CYS A 26 1.64 -1.03 -12.73
C CYS A 26 0.97 -1.71 -11.53
N VAL A 27 1.54 -2.81 -11.02
CA VAL A 27 1.05 -3.49 -9.82
C VAL A 27 1.26 -2.62 -8.57
N LEU A 28 2.41 -1.95 -8.43
CA LEU A 28 2.67 -1.04 -7.32
C LEU A 28 1.74 0.17 -7.33
N ILE A 29 1.46 0.72 -8.52
CA ILE A 29 0.48 1.78 -8.71
C ILE A 29 -0.92 1.28 -8.31
N LEU A 30 -1.31 0.10 -8.78
CA LEU A 30 -2.60 -0.50 -8.44
C LEU A 30 -2.74 -0.75 -6.94
N VAL A 31 -1.70 -1.26 -6.27
CA VAL A 31 -1.66 -1.42 -4.81
C VAL A 31 -1.82 -0.07 -4.11
N GLY A 32 -1.07 0.94 -4.54
CA GLY A 32 -1.16 2.28 -3.98
C GLY A 32 -2.58 2.86 -4.12
N VAL A 33 -3.21 2.72 -5.28
CA VAL A 33 -4.60 3.12 -5.49
C VAL A 33 -5.56 2.34 -4.60
N LEU A 34 -5.43 1.01 -4.53
CA LEU A 34 -6.29 0.16 -3.70
C LEU A 34 -6.24 0.60 -2.24
N TRP A 35 -5.03 0.70 -1.67
CA TRP A 35 -4.83 1.16 -0.29
C TRP A 35 -5.37 2.58 -0.10
N GLY A 36 -5.10 3.47 -1.05
CA GLY A 36 -5.57 4.85 -0.98
C GLY A 36 -7.09 4.97 -0.97
N VAL A 37 -7.79 4.13 -1.71
CA VAL A 37 -9.25 4.10 -1.71
C VAL A 37 -9.77 3.45 -0.44
N THR A 38 -9.23 2.29 -0.02
CA THR A 38 -9.75 1.56 1.13
C THR A 38 -9.55 2.28 2.46
N ASN A 39 -8.46 3.05 2.61
CA ASN A 39 -8.10 3.70 3.88
C ASN A 39 -9.19 4.65 4.43
N PRO A 40 -9.77 5.58 3.65
CA PRO A 40 -10.90 6.39 4.09
C PRO A 40 -12.15 5.58 4.44
N PHE A 41 -12.46 4.52 3.70
CA PHE A 41 -13.61 3.65 4.01
C PHE A 41 -13.41 2.90 5.32
N LEU A 42 -12.21 2.36 5.56
CA LEU A 42 -11.83 1.72 6.82
C LEU A 42 -11.96 2.69 7.98
N LYS A 43 -11.43 3.92 7.83
CA LYS A 43 -11.55 5.00 8.82
C LYS A 43 -13.01 5.32 9.12
N ARG A 44 -13.86 5.42 8.11
CA ARG A 44 -15.30 5.71 8.29
C ARG A 44 -16.04 4.54 8.95
N GLY A 45 -15.70 3.30 8.58
CA GLY A 45 -16.28 2.09 9.14
C GLY A 45 -15.97 1.89 10.62
N THR A 46 -14.87 2.46 11.12
CA THR A 46 -14.45 2.30 12.52
C THR A 46 -14.81 3.46 13.45
N ARG A 47 -15.31 4.60 12.94
CA ARG A 47 -15.66 5.79 13.76
C ARG A 47 -16.64 5.51 14.92
N GLY A 48 -17.52 4.52 14.78
CA GLY A 48 -18.50 4.16 15.82
C GLY A 48 -17.91 3.37 17.00
N LEU A 49 -16.67 2.88 16.88
CA LEU A 49 -16.05 1.96 17.85
C LEU A 49 -15.07 2.66 18.78
N THR A 50 -14.36 3.68 18.29
CA THR A 50 -13.46 4.50 19.10
C THR A 50 -14.20 5.30 20.17
N ALA A 51 -15.51 5.52 20.00
CA ALA A 51 -16.37 6.13 21.01
C ALA A 51 -16.69 5.16 22.17
N VAL A 52 -16.61 3.85 21.97
CA VAL A 52 -16.92 2.83 22.97
C VAL A 52 -15.62 2.24 23.51
N LYS A 53 -14.87 3.04 24.29
CA LYS A 53 -13.82 2.49 25.16
C LYS A 53 -14.48 1.64 26.24
N ALA A 54 -14.64 0.35 25.99
CA ALA A 54 -15.17 -0.58 26.97
C ALA A 54 -14.22 -0.65 28.18
N LYS A 55 -14.77 -0.58 29.40
CA LYS A 55 -14.00 -0.75 30.66
C LYS A 55 -13.41 -2.16 30.85
N SER A 56 -13.76 -3.13 29.98
CA SER A 56 -13.41 -4.55 30.11
C SER A 56 -12.86 -5.11 28.80
N LYS A 57 -11.83 -5.96 28.89
CA LYS A 57 -11.18 -6.65 27.75
C LYS A 57 -12.17 -7.44 26.89
N PHE A 58 -13.17 -8.08 27.50
CA PHE A 58 -14.20 -8.83 26.78
C PHE A 58 -15.18 -7.93 26.01
N GLY A 59 -15.53 -6.77 26.58
CA GLY A 59 -16.38 -5.78 25.90
C GLY A 59 -15.67 -5.16 24.69
N GLN A 60 -14.35 -4.97 24.80
CA GLN A 60 -13.52 -4.48 23.70
C GLN A 60 -13.40 -5.52 22.57
N LEU A 61 -13.12 -6.79 22.92
CA LEU A 61 -13.07 -7.88 21.94
C LEU A 61 -14.40 -8.08 21.21
N LYS A 62 -15.53 -8.01 21.92
CA LYS A 62 -16.86 -8.10 21.29
C LYS A 62 -17.13 -6.91 20.35
N GLY A 63 -16.69 -5.71 20.73
CA GLY A 63 -16.77 -4.52 19.89
C GLY A 63 -15.95 -4.67 18.61
N GLU A 64 -14.72 -5.17 18.71
CA GLU A 64 -13.81 -5.43 17.60
C GLU A 64 -14.33 -6.53 16.65
N LEU A 65 -14.90 -7.60 17.19
CA LEU A 65 -15.54 -8.65 16.39
C LEU A 65 -16.81 -8.13 15.68
N GLY A 66 -17.57 -7.25 16.33
CA GLY A 66 -18.74 -6.61 15.72
C GLY A 66 -18.42 -5.75 14.49
N VAL A 67 -17.19 -5.23 14.40
CA VAL A 67 -16.70 -4.48 13.21
C VAL A 67 -16.55 -5.39 12.01
N LEU A 68 -16.01 -6.60 12.25
CA LEU A 68 -15.81 -7.59 11.20
C LEU A 68 -17.14 -8.10 10.66
N ALA A 69 -18.21 -8.04 11.46
CA ALA A 69 -19.57 -8.33 11.01
C ALA A 69 -20.18 -7.20 10.15
N ASN A 70 -19.59 -5.99 10.13
CA ASN A 70 -20.06 -4.89 9.29
C ASN A 70 -19.51 -5.04 7.86
N TRP A 71 -20.38 -5.38 6.92
CA TRP A 71 -19.99 -5.55 5.51
C TRP A 71 -19.30 -4.30 4.91
N LYS A 72 -19.70 -3.10 5.35
CA LYS A 72 -19.13 -1.82 4.89
C LYS A 72 -17.69 -1.61 5.35
N TYR A 73 -17.24 -2.34 6.37
CA TYR A 73 -15.85 -2.40 6.82
C TYR A 73 -15.13 -3.62 6.24
N LEU A 74 -15.80 -4.78 6.28
CA LEU A 74 -15.20 -6.05 5.86
C LEU A 74 -14.78 -6.04 4.38
N CYS A 75 -15.60 -5.47 3.49
CA CYS A 75 -15.27 -5.39 2.07
C CYS A 75 -14.00 -4.54 1.81
N PRO A 76 -13.90 -3.27 2.28
CA PRO A 76 -12.66 -2.52 2.20
C PRO A 76 -11.46 -3.20 2.87
N TRP A 77 -11.69 -3.89 3.99
CA TRP A 77 -10.63 -4.62 4.70
C TRP A 77 -10.08 -5.78 3.85
N LEU A 78 -10.94 -6.59 3.24
CA LEU A 78 -10.52 -7.68 2.36
C LEU A 78 -9.73 -7.17 1.15
N VAL A 79 -10.23 -6.10 0.52
CA VAL A 79 -9.53 -5.46 -0.60
C VAL A 79 -8.16 -4.95 -0.18
N ASN A 80 -8.05 -4.35 1.01
CA ASN A 80 -6.78 -3.90 1.56
C ASN A 80 -5.79 -5.07 1.79
N GLN A 81 -6.28 -6.23 2.28
CA GLN A 81 -5.45 -7.44 2.43
C GLN A 81 -5.00 -8.03 1.08
N CYS A 82 -5.88 -8.02 0.07
CA CYS A 82 -5.49 -8.40 -1.29
C CYS A 82 -4.36 -7.50 -1.82
N GLY A 83 -4.45 -6.18 -1.55
CA GLY A 83 -3.39 -5.23 -1.86
C GLY A 83 -2.04 -5.62 -1.24
N SER A 84 -2.03 -6.08 0.02
CA SER A 84 -0.81 -6.55 0.69
C SER A 84 -0.18 -7.77 0.00
N VAL A 85 -0.98 -8.75 -0.43
CA VAL A 85 -0.48 -9.93 -1.15
C VAL A 85 0.14 -9.51 -2.49
N LEU A 86 -0.53 -8.65 -3.24
CA LEU A 86 -0.02 -8.11 -4.51
C LEU A 86 1.28 -7.32 -4.31
N TYR A 87 1.33 -6.51 -3.26
CA TYR A 87 2.52 -5.73 -2.91
C TYR A 87 3.71 -6.63 -2.65
N VAL A 88 3.57 -7.66 -1.80
CA VAL A 88 4.62 -8.63 -1.50
C VAL A 88 5.11 -9.33 -2.77
N GLY A 89 4.21 -9.69 -3.69
CA GLY A 89 4.59 -10.24 -5.00
C GLY A 89 5.42 -9.27 -5.85
N ALA A 90 5.03 -7.99 -5.85
CA ALA A 90 5.69 -6.94 -6.64
C ALA A 90 7.07 -6.56 -6.08
N VAL A 91 7.21 -6.37 -4.76
CA VAL A 91 8.50 -5.98 -4.14
C VAL A 91 9.58 -7.05 -4.23
N ARG A 92 9.23 -8.32 -4.46
CA ARG A 92 10.22 -9.39 -4.69
C ARG A 92 10.95 -9.27 -6.02
N GLN A 93 10.38 -8.51 -6.96
CA GLN A 93 10.90 -8.35 -8.33
C GLN A 93 11.26 -6.90 -8.65
N ALA A 94 10.64 -5.92 -7.98
CA ALA A 94 10.96 -4.50 -8.10
C ALA A 94 12.11 -4.07 -7.17
N ARG A 95 12.76 -2.95 -7.46
CA ARG A 95 13.75 -2.34 -6.57
C ARG A 95 13.05 -1.87 -5.30
N LEU A 96 13.42 -2.44 -4.15
CA LEU A 96 12.79 -2.16 -2.84
C LEU A 96 12.79 -0.66 -2.49
N SER A 97 13.88 0.04 -2.83
CA SER A 97 14.04 1.49 -2.62
C SER A 97 13.11 2.36 -3.46
N LEU A 98 12.56 1.83 -4.56
CA LEU A 98 11.58 2.50 -5.40
C LEU A 98 10.16 2.09 -5.02
N ALA A 99 9.95 0.79 -4.81
CA ALA A 99 8.62 0.22 -4.62
C ALA A 99 7.91 0.73 -3.36
N ALA A 100 8.64 0.80 -2.23
CA ALA A 100 8.04 1.22 -0.97
C ALA A 100 7.67 2.72 -0.96
N PRO A 101 8.54 3.65 -1.36
CA PRO A 101 8.16 5.06 -1.38
C PRO A 101 7.07 5.36 -2.41
N LEU A 102 7.09 4.71 -3.58
CA LEU A 102 6.09 4.91 -4.63
C LEU A 102 4.69 4.47 -4.20
N ALA A 103 4.53 3.22 -3.73
CA ALA A 103 3.23 2.69 -3.33
C ALA A 103 2.64 3.48 -2.15
N ASN A 104 3.47 3.86 -1.17
CA ASN A 104 3.02 4.64 -0.01
C ASN A 104 2.65 6.08 -0.35
N ALA A 105 3.44 6.76 -1.19
CA ALA A 105 3.13 8.13 -1.62
C ALA A 105 1.83 8.17 -2.42
N LEU A 106 1.65 7.22 -3.35
CA LEU A 106 0.42 7.10 -4.13
C LEU A 106 -0.78 6.76 -3.25
N ALA A 107 -0.64 5.83 -2.30
CA ALA A 107 -1.70 5.52 -1.35
C ALA A 107 -2.11 6.75 -0.55
N PHE A 108 -1.16 7.57 -0.10
CA PHE A 108 -1.47 8.79 0.64
C PHE A 108 -2.14 9.85 -0.26
N ALA A 109 -1.67 10.03 -1.49
CA ALA A 109 -2.29 10.92 -2.47
C ALA A 109 -3.74 10.51 -2.79
N VAL A 110 -3.98 9.23 -3.08
CA VAL A 110 -5.31 8.70 -3.37
C VAL A 110 -6.20 8.71 -2.13
N THR A 111 -5.65 8.49 -0.93
CA THR A 111 -6.36 8.67 0.36
C THR A 111 -6.86 10.10 0.50
N ALA A 112 -6.05 11.09 0.13
CA ALA A 112 -6.43 12.50 0.18
C ALA A 112 -7.63 12.80 -0.72
N VAL A 113 -7.56 12.36 -1.97
CA VAL A 113 -8.61 12.57 -2.97
C VAL A 113 -9.89 11.86 -2.55
N THR A 114 -9.78 10.58 -2.19
CA THR A 114 -10.91 9.75 -1.75
C THR A 114 -11.55 10.31 -0.48
N GLY A 115 -10.73 10.74 0.49
CA GLY A 115 -11.20 11.38 1.72
C GLY A 115 -11.93 12.69 1.45
N HIS A 116 -11.40 13.53 0.55
CA HIS A 116 -12.07 14.76 0.13
C HIS A 116 -13.43 14.48 -0.52
N TRP A 117 -13.50 13.48 -1.42
CA TRP A 117 -14.76 13.04 -2.03
C TRP A 117 -15.78 12.50 -1.01
N LEU A 118 -15.30 11.88 0.06
CA LEU A 118 -16.12 11.40 1.18
C LEU A 118 -16.59 12.51 2.14
N GLY A 119 -16.21 13.77 1.89
CA GLY A 119 -16.54 14.94 2.71
C GLY A 119 -15.60 15.16 3.91
N GLU A 120 -14.42 14.52 3.92
CA GLU A 120 -13.37 14.86 4.90
C GLU A 120 -12.70 16.20 4.54
N ARG A 121 -12.12 16.87 5.54
CA ARG A 121 -11.38 18.11 5.32
C ARG A 121 -10.21 17.86 4.37
N PRO A 122 -9.96 18.74 3.38
CA PRO A 122 -8.84 18.58 2.47
C PRO A 122 -7.51 18.60 3.25
N LEU A 123 -6.50 17.90 2.70
CA LEU A 123 -5.15 17.95 3.24
C LEU A 123 -4.59 19.38 3.18
N GLY A 124 -3.80 19.75 4.19
CA GLY A 124 -3.03 20.99 4.16
C GLY A 124 -1.88 20.94 3.12
N SER A 125 -1.24 22.10 2.89
CA SER A 125 -0.13 22.25 1.95
C SER A 125 1.10 21.41 2.30
N GLY A 126 1.39 21.21 3.58
CA GLY A 126 2.56 20.43 4.05
C GLY A 126 2.55 18.96 3.57
N PRO A 127 1.50 18.17 3.86
CA PRO A 127 1.40 16.80 3.36
C PRO A 127 1.41 16.68 1.83
N LEU A 128 0.81 17.64 1.12
CA LEU A 128 0.86 17.69 -0.34
C LEU A 128 2.28 17.91 -0.86
N LEU A 129 3.02 18.84 -0.25
CA LEU A 129 4.43 19.06 -0.55
C LEU A 129 5.27 17.81 -0.27
N GLY A 130 4.98 17.08 0.82
CA GLY A 130 5.62 15.82 1.14
C GLY A 130 5.40 14.74 0.06
N ILE A 131 4.16 14.56 -0.41
CA ILE A 131 3.84 13.66 -1.54
C ILE A 131 4.66 14.05 -2.76
N LEU A 132 4.64 15.33 -3.13
CA LEU A 132 5.34 15.84 -4.30
C LEU A 132 6.85 15.59 -4.22
N LEU A 133 7.47 15.83 -3.06
CA LEU A 133 8.89 15.55 -2.85
C LEU A 133 9.21 14.05 -2.98
N ILE A 134 8.37 13.16 -2.44
CA ILE A 134 8.58 11.71 -2.54
C ILE A 134 8.44 11.24 -3.99
N VAL A 135 7.42 11.71 -4.71
CA VAL A 135 7.22 11.39 -6.14
C VAL A 135 8.36 11.93 -6.99
N ALA A 136 8.83 13.16 -6.72
CA ALA A 136 9.97 13.75 -7.42
C ALA A 136 11.26 12.96 -7.16
N GLY A 137 11.55 12.64 -5.90
CA GLY A 137 12.74 11.87 -5.52
C GLY A 137 12.75 10.46 -6.11
N THR A 138 11.61 9.76 -6.07
CA THR A 138 11.48 8.42 -6.68
C THR A 138 11.64 8.45 -8.20
N SER A 139 11.06 9.46 -8.86
CA SER A 139 11.23 9.66 -10.31
C SER A 139 12.68 9.94 -10.67
N LEU A 140 13.40 10.74 -9.86
CA LEU A 140 14.82 11.01 -10.06
C LEU A 140 15.66 9.73 -9.93
N CYS A 141 15.40 8.92 -8.90
CA CYS A 141 16.07 7.62 -8.74
C CYS A 141 15.81 6.68 -9.92
N TYR A 142 14.61 6.74 -10.52
CA TYR A 142 14.29 5.96 -11.72
C TYR A 142 15.08 6.44 -12.94
N LEU A 143 15.18 7.75 -13.14
CA LEU A 143 15.92 8.35 -14.26
C LEU A 143 17.44 8.13 -14.16
N ASP A 144 18.02 8.16 -12.95
CA ASP A 144 19.44 7.82 -12.73
C ASP A 144 19.73 6.33 -13.02
N SER A 145 18.71 5.49 -12.87
CA SER A 145 18.82 4.04 -13.00
C SER A 145 18.69 3.51 -14.43
N ASN A 146 18.38 4.38 -15.39
CA ASN A 146 18.02 4.04 -16.77
C ASN A 146 18.94 4.75 -17.77
#